data_AF-A0AAW2W0Q5-F1
#
_entry.id   AF-A0AAW2W0Q5-F1
#
_cell.length_a   1.000
_cell.length_b   1.000
_cell.length_c   1.000
_cell.angle_alpha   90.00
_cell.angle_beta   90.00
_cell.angle_gamma   90.00
#
_symmetry.space_group_name_H-M   'P 1'
#
loop_
_entity.id
_entity.type
_entity.pdbx_description
1 polymer ?
#
loop_
_entity_poly.entity_id
_entity_poly.type
_entity_poly.pdbx_seq_one_letter_code
_entity_poly.pdbx_strand_id
1 'polypeptide(L)'
;MEAIEEVKMIEFFGDPFKAVKIGSSLDPLFEHDLTNFLQEPFDVFTWKASDMQGISPKVMVHRLNVHPEVRSIKQKKRAFETDRNKIIKKKWKSCSRSITYNQSNI
;
A
#
# COMPACT_ATOMS: atom_id res chain seq x y z
N MET A 1 -2.71 28.94 11.12
CA MET A 1 -3.47 28.68 9.88
C MET A 1 -2.40 28.43 8.83
N GLU A 2 -2.16 27.17 8.47
CA GLU A 2 -1.14 26.86 7.46
C GLU A 2 -1.56 27.45 6.12
N ALA A 3 -0.62 28.07 5.41
CA ALA A 3 -0.84 28.56 4.07
C ALA A 3 -1.16 27.35 3.18
N ILE A 4 -2.34 27.35 2.58
CA ILE A 4 -2.68 26.36 1.58
C ILE A 4 -1.83 26.72 0.36
N GLU A 5 -0.79 25.95 0.10
CA GLU A 5 -0.02 26.08 -1.13
C GLU A 5 -0.98 25.98 -2.32
N GLU A 6 -0.92 26.96 -3.21
CA GLU A 6 -1.72 26.95 -4.42
C GLU A 6 -1.17 25.83 -5.33
N VAL A 7 -2.05 24.95 -5.80
CA VAL A 7 -1.69 23.78 -6.61
C VAL A 7 -2.47 23.75 -7.91
N LYS A 8 -1.80 23.32 -8.99
CA LYS A 8 -2.37 23.11 -10.32
C LYS A 8 -2.58 21.61 -10.56
N MET A 9 -3.71 21.27 -11.17
CA MET A 9 -4.03 19.91 -11.60
C MET A 9 -3.49 19.67 -13.01
N ILE A 10 -2.77 18.56 -13.20
CA ILE A 10 -2.33 18.08 -14.51
C ILE A 10 -3.01 16.73 -14.75
N GLU A 11 -3.72 16.63 -15.86
CA GLU A 11 -4.32 15.39 -16.34
C GLU A 11 -3.36 14.65 -17.28
N PHE A 12 -3.16 13.37 -17.03
CA PHE A 12 -2.38 12.51 -17.91
C PHE A 12 -3.31 11.86 -18.94
N PHE A 13 -2.91 11.94 -20.22
CA PHE A 13 -3.63 11.33 -21.35
C PHE A 13 -5.10 11.77 -21.51
N GLY A 14 -5.48 12.92 -20.95
CA GLY A 14 -6.86 13.43 -20.97
C GLY A 14 -7.83 12.64 -20.09
N ASP A 15 -7.34 11.87 -19.11
CA ASP A 15 -8.17 11.17 -18.14
C ASP A 15 -8.15 11.90 -16.78
N PRO A 16 -9.28 12.46 -16.30
CA PRO A 16 -9.34 13.18 -15.04
C PRO A 16 -9.12 12.27 -13.82
N PHE A 17 -9.24 10.94 -13.97
CA PHE A 17 -8.90 9.98 -12.91
C PHE A 17 -7.40 9.70 -12.81
N LYS A 18 -6.62 10.19 -13.77
CA LYS A 18 -5.17 10.05 -13.84
C LYS A 18 -4.53 11.43 -13.79
N ALA A 19 -4.72 12.11 -12.67
CA ALA A 19 -4.25 13.48 -12.49
C ALA A 19 -3.38 13.63 -11.24
N VAL A 20 -2.38 14.50 -11.33
CA VAL A 20 -1.49 14.86 -10.22
C VAL A 20 -1.58 16.36 -9.93
N LYS A 21 -1.42 16.70 -8.66
CA LYS A 21 -1.30 18.08 -8.18
C LYS A 21 0.16 18.47 -8.13
N ILE A 22 0.52 19.53 -8.83
CA ILE A 22 1.83 20.19 -8.74
C ILE A 22 1.66 21.57 -8.11
N GLY A 23 2.72 22.11 -7.50
CA GLY A 23 2.68 23.48 -6.99
C GLY A 23 2.45 24.49 -8.13
N SER A 24 1.62 25.52 -7.88
CA SER A 24 1.32 26.55 -8.89
C SER A 24 2.46 27.54 -9.09
N SER A 25 3.42 27.61 -8.16
CA SER A 25 4.55 28.54 -8.19
C SER A 25 5.82 27.93 -8.80
N LEU A 26 5.69 27.02 -9.76
CA LEU A 26 6.83 26.44 -10.48
C LEU A 26 7.24 27.31 -11.67
N ASP A 27 8.54 27.30 -11.98
CA ASP A 27 9.04 27.90 -13.21
C ASP A 27 8.47 27.15 -14.43
N PRO A 28 8.05 27.83 -15.52
CA PRO A 28 7.40 27.16 -16.65
C PRO A 28 8.24 26.06 -17.32
N LEU A 29 9.57 26.20 -17.34
CA LEU A 29 10.45 25.16 -17.89
C LEU A 29 10.46 23.94 -16.96
N PHE A 30 10.56 24.19 -15.65
CA PHE A 30 10.52 23.12 -14.65
C PHE A 30 9.16 22.44 -14.58
N GLU A 31 8.06 23.18 -14.73
CA GLU A 31 6.71 22.63 -14.84
C GLU A 31 6.61 21.66 -16.01
N HIS A 32 7.12 22.05 -17.19
CA HIS A 32 7.12 21.20 -18.37
C HIS A 32 7.97 19.94 -18.19
N ASP A 33 9.18 20.08 -17.67
CA ASP A 33 10.08 18.94 -17.42
C ASP A 33 9.52 17.99 -16.38
N LEU A 34 8.93 18.52 -15.29
CA LEU A 34 8.25 17.73 -14.27
C LEU A 34 7.04 17.01 -14.85
N THR A 35 6.25 17.67 -15.70
CA THR A 35 5.09 17.07 -16.35
C THR A 35 5.50 15.89 -17.23
N ASN A 36 6.55 16.05 -18.04
CA ASN A 36 7.08 14.99 -18.89
C ASN A 36 7.67 13.84 -18.06
N PHE A 37 8.41 14.17 -17.00
CA PHE A 37 8.95 13.20 -16.07
C PHE A 37 7.85 12.37 -15.38
N LEU A 38 6.72 12.97 -15.05
CA LEU A 38 5.59 12.25 -14.45
C LEU A 38 4.80 11.41 -15.47
N GLN A 39 4.85 11.77 -16.76
CA GLN A 39 4.24 11.01 -17.85
C GLN A 39 5.03 9.74 -18.23
N GLU A 40 6.36 9.80 -18.15
CA GLU A 40 7.24 8.70 -18.58
C GLU A 40 7.04 7.39 -17.77
N PRO A 41 6.90 7.40 -16.43
CA PRO A 41 6.61 6.22 -15.62
C PRO A 41 5.11 6.07 -15.32
N PHE A 42 4.22 6.32 -16.29
CA PHE A 42 2.76 6.29 -16.08
C PHE A 42 2.24 5.00 -15.39
N ASP A 43 2.87 3.86 -15.66
CA ASP A 43 2.53 2.53 -15.12
C ASP A 43 3.04 2.29 -13.67
N VAL A 44 3.91 3.16 -13.16
CA VAL A 44 4.39 3.07 -11.77
C VAL A 44 3.36 3.63 -10.78
N PHE A 45 2.51 4.55 -11.23
CA PHE A 45 1.51 5.17 -10.39
C PHE A 45 0.27 4.28 -10.24
N THR A 46 -0.19 4.18 -9.00
CA THR A 46 -1.41 3.47 -8.67
C THR A 46 -2.61 4.43 -8.68
N TRP A 47 -3.21 4.67 -9.85
CA TRP A 47 -4.32 5.63 -10.01
C TRP A 47 -5.60 5.18 -9.31
N LYS A 48 -5.86 3.87 -9.30
CA LYS A 48 -6.96 3.22 -8.58
C LYS A 48 -6.41 2.12 -7.68
N ALA A 49 -7.12 1.77 -6.62
CA ALA A 49 -6.73 0.66 -5.74
C ALA A 49 -6.57 -0.69 -6.49
N SER A 50 -7.27 -0.86 -7.62
CA SER A 50 -7.12 -1.99 -8.54
C SER A 50 -5.78 -2.05 -9.26
N ASP A 51 -5.11 -0.91 -9.45
CA ASP A 51 -3.88 -0.79 -10.23
C ASP A 51 -2.65 -1.14 -9.37
N MET A 52 -2.83 -1.43 -8.07
CA MET A 52 -1.77 -1.99 -7.23
C MET A 52 -1.54 -3.42 -7.66
N GLN A 53 -0.58 -3.63 -8.58
CA GLN A 53 0.05 -4.93 -8.71
C GLN A 53 0.74 -5.23 -7.38
N GLY A 54 0.11 -6.06 -6.55
CA GLY A 54 0.73 -6.52 -5.31
C GLY A 54 2.13 -7.07 -5.59
N ILE A 55 3.06 -6.93 -4.64
CA ILE A 55 4.41 -7.47 -4.83
C ILE A 55 4.28 -8.97 -5.09
N SER A 56 4.88 -9.44 -6.20
CA SER A 56 4.78 -10.84 -6.62
C SER A 56 5.06 -11.76 -5.44
N PRO A 57 4.25 -12.80 -5.21
CA PRO A 57 4.53 -13.81 -4.19
C PRO A 57 5.92 -14.44 -4.34
N LYS A 58 6.50 -14.45 -5.54
CA LYS A 58 7.90 -14.89 -5.76
C LYS A 58 8.92 -14.04 -4.98
N VAL A 59 8.63 -12.76 -4.77
CA VAL A 59 9.46 -11.79 -4.04
C VAL A 59 9.01 -11.63 -2.59
N MET A 60 7.70 -11.67 -2.33
CA MET A 60 7.12 -11.42 -1.00
C MET A 60 7.08 -12.68 -0.11
N VAL A 61 7.06 -13.89 -0.68
CA VAL A 61 6.96 -15.13 0.11
C VAL A 61 8.33 -15.53 0.65
N HIS A 62 8.53 -15.32 1.94
CA HIS A 62 9.61 -15.99 2.67
C HIS A 62 9.23 -17.45 2.92
N ARG A 63 9.95 -18.39 2.31
CA ARG A 63 9.77 -19.83 2.58
C ARG A 63 10.52 -20.17 3.87
N LEU A 64 9.78 -20.51 4.92
CA LEU A 64 10.37 -21.08 6.12
C LEU A 64 10.98 -22.45 5.78
N ASN A 65 12.26 -22.64 6.07
CA ASN A 65 12.95 -23.91 5.82
C ASN A 65 12.55 -24.94 6.89
N VAL A 66 11.42 -25.62 6.66
CA VAL A 66 10.89 -26.67 7.55
C VAL A 66 11.23 -28.04 6.95
N HIS A 67 11.79 -28.93 7.76
CA HIS A 67 12.03 -30.31 7.34
C HIS A 67 10.69 -31.03 7.06
N PRO A 68 10.47 -31.53 5.83
CA PRO A 68 9.16 -32.09 5.42
C PRO A 68 8.80 -33.38 6.16
N GLU A 69 9.80 -34.09 6.68
CA GLU A 69 9.62 -35.33 7.45
C GLU A 69 9.20 -35.07 8.90
N VAL A 70 9.29 -33.82 9.37
CA VAL A 70 8.90 -33.45 10.73
C VAL A 70 7.39 -33.24 10.77
N ARG A 71 6.71 -34.09 11.55
CA ARG A 71 5.27 -33.96 11.79
C ARG A 71 4.95 -32.63 12.46
N SER A 72 3.87 -31.98 12.01
CA SER A 72 3.39 -30.75 12.62
C SER A 72 2.95 -30.98 14.06
N ILE A 73 3.34 -30.08 14.96
CA ILE A 73 2.98 -30.16 16.38
C ILE A 73 1.97 -29.07 16.69
N LYS A 74 0.75 -29.48 17.05
CA LYS A 74 -0.28 -28.55 17.54
C LYS A 74 0.06 -28.11 18.97
N GLN A 75 0.55 -26.89 19.12
CA GLN A 75 0.83 -26.34 20.45
C GLN A 75 -0.47 -26.00 21.19
N LYS A 76 -0.55 -26.38 22.47
CA LYS A 76 -1.69 -26.04 23.34
C LYS A 76 -1.74 -24.54 23.54
N LYS A 77 -2.92 -23.94 23.31
CA LYS A 77 -3.14 -22.51 23.57
C LYS A 77 -2.88 -22.20 25.05
N ARG A 78 -2.06 -21.19 25.34
CA ARG A 78 -1.88 -20.68 26.71
C ARG A 78 -3.14 -19.93 27.14
N ALA A 79 -3.61 -20.21 28.36
CA ALA A 79 -4.66 -19.42 28.99
C ALA A 79 -4.03 -18.12 29.52
N PHE A 80 -4.63 -16.98 29.18
CA PHE A 80 -4.32 -15.70 29.79
C PHE A 80 -5.52 -15.20 30.59
N GLU A 81 -5.29 -14.27 31.50
CA GLU A 81 -6.33 -13.54 32.20
C GLU A 81 -7.29 -12.83 31.24
N THR A 82 -8.54 -12.64 31.66
CA THR A 82 -9.63 -12.11 30.84
C THR A 82 -9.29 -10.76 30.21
N ASP A 83 -8.65 -9.86 30.96
CA ASP A 83 -8.30 -8.53 30.47
C ASP A 83 -7.15 -8.56 29.44
N ARG A 84 -6.15 -9.43 29.64
CA ARG A 84 -5.10 -9.67 28.63
C ARG A 84 -5.70 -10.26 27.36
N ASN A 85 -6.65 -11.18 27.46
CA ASN A 85 -7.35 -11.72 26.29
C ASN A 85 -8.14 -10.65 25.53
N LYS A 86 -8.78 -9.69 26.22
CA LYS A 86 -9.48 -8.56 25.57
C LYS A 86 -8.51 -7.70 24.77
N ILE A 87 -7.35 -7.38 25.34
CA ILE A 87 -6.30 -6.59 24.66
C ILE A 87 -5.76 -7.33 23.44
N ILE A 88 -5.41 -8.61 23.60
CA ILE A 88 -4.93 -9.46 22.49
C ILE A 88 -5.98 -9.52 21.37
N LYS A 89 -7.26 -9.72 21.70
CA LYS A 89 -8.35 -9.76 20.71
C LYS A 89 -8.53 -8.41 20.00
N LYS A 90 -8.41 -7.29 20.70
CA LYS A 90 -8.49 -5.94 20.12
C LYS A 90 -7.32 -5.69 19.15
N LYS A 91 -6.09 -5.98 19.58
CA LYS A 91 -4.89 -5.86 18.75
C LYS A 91 -4.94 -6.78 17.53
N TRP A 92 -5.34 -8.04 17.70
CA TRP A 92 -5.55 -9.00 16.61
C TRP A 92 -6.54 -8.46 15.58
N LYS A 93 -7.74 -8.03 16.02
CA LYS A 93 -8.76 -7.46 15.13
C LYS A 93 -8.26 -6.22 14.38
N SER A 94 -7.39 -5.43 14.99
CA SER A 94 -6.78 -4.27 14.35
C SER A 94 -5.81 -4.70 13.25
N CYS A 95 -4.92 -5.65 13.55
CA CYS A 95 -3.88 -6.11 12.63
C CYS A 95 -4.45 -7.01 11.50
N SER A 96 -5.47 -7.81 11.79
CA SER A 96 -6.10 -8.71 10.80
C SER A 96 -6.81 -7.94 9.68
N ARG A 97 -7.37 -6.76 10.00
CA ARG A 97 -8.00 -5.89 8.98
C ARG A 97 -6.99 -5.33 7.98
N SER A 98 -5.75 -5.09 8.42
CA SER A 98 -4.67 -4.65 7.53
C SER A 98 -4.16 -5.77 6.61
N ILE A 99 -4.34 -7.04 6.98
CA ILE A 99 -3.91 -8.20 6.16
C ILE A 99 -4.95 -8.53 5.08
N THR A 100 -6.25 -8.45 5.38
CA THR A 100 -7.32 -8.78 4.43
C THR A 100 -7.42 -7.80 3.26
N TYR A 101 -6.89 -6.58 3.36
CA TYR A 101 -6.81 -5.65 2.22
C TYR A 101 -5.91 -6.20 1.09
N ASN A 102 -4.90 -7.00 1.42
CA ASN A 102 -3.95 -7.58 0.44
C ASN A 102 -4.35 -8.97 -0.08
N GLN A 103 -5.40 -9.60 0.48
CA GLN A 103 -5.90 -10.90 -0.01
C GLN A 103 -6.99 -10.75 -1.07
N SER A 104 -7.57 -9.56 -1.24
CA SER A 104 -8.58 -9.28 -2.27
C SER A 104 -8.01 -9.15 -3.69
N ASN A 105 -6.68 -9.16 -3.84
CA ASN A 105 -5.95 -9.03 -5.11
C ASN A 105 -5.09 -10.28 -5.43
N ILE A 106 -5.48 -11.46 -4.95
CA ILE A 106 -4.89 -12.75 -5.36
C ILE A 106 -5.98 -13.61 -5.99
#